data_AF-A0A3N2CUD6-F1
#
_entry.id   AF-A0A3N2CUD6-F1
#
_cell.length_a   1.000
_cell.length_b   1.000
_cell.length_c   1.000
_cell.angle_alpha   90.00
_cell.angle_beta   90.00
_cell.angle_gamma   90.00
#
_symmetry.space_group_name_H-M   'P 1'
#
loop_
_entity.id
_entity.type
_entity.pdbx_description
1 polymer ?
#
loop_
_entity_poly.entity_id
_entity_poly.type
_entity_poly.pdbx_seq_one_letter_code
_entity_poly.pdbx_strand_id
1 'polypeptide(L)'
;MQSSQRYVLSPAARWSFQGRDLRLHTDSMLLVRNCPDSVKAWVEAISSNANGLPAPTDSDSVDIVGHLIRLGFAVEAFDRSWQDSAWVNQVEYFAALGLDAGSAQRRLQSMPVTVLGVGGIGAAVLSELVGAGVSSLTLVDQDEVALRNLNRQYLYRRCDIGRPKVDVARDWVLDRIPEADVRTAIASITSPIDLRPWVHPEGYLVVAADTPGDLPQICAQVCRDVSATMILGGCGLKVGASGPVVTPPHLDSFVASRQAAQSIAMTAAAPMTASFGPANTIVGATMGRDLVLSIAGVEAGVDERRIDLV
;
A
#
# COMPACT_ATOMS: atom_id res chain seq x y z
N MET A 1 -5.02 -25.92 -24.81
CA MET A 1 -5.06 -24.48 -25.14
C MET A 1 -3.83 -23.84 -24.50
N GLN A 2 -2.76 -23.62 -25.25
CA GLN A 2 -1.58 -22.92 -24.73
C GLN A 2 -1.95 -21.45 -24.50
N SER A 3 -1.75 -21.01 -23.26
CA SER A 3 -1.97 -19.63 -22.81
C SER A 3 -1.35 -18.63 -23.78
N SER A 4 -2.15 -17.68 -24.28
CA SER A 4 -1.74 -16.60 -25.18
C SER A 4 -0.96 -15.48 -24.45
N GLN A 5 -0.22 -15.83 -23.40
CA GLN A 5 0.54 -14.87 -22.60
C GLN A 5 1.67 -14.26 -23.42
N ARG A 6 1.79 -12.93 -23.31
CA ARG A 6 2.80 -12.12 -23.97
C ARG A 6 3.66 -11.47 -22.91
N TYR A 7 4.95 -11.33 -23.18
CA TYR A 7 5.92 -10.81 -22.24
C TYR A 7 6.61 -9.56 -22.78
N VAL A 8 6.87 -8.61 -21.89
CA VAL A 8 7.71 -7.43 -22.12
C VAL A 8 8.96 -7.53 -21.24
N LEU A 9 10.02 -6.80 -21.59
CA LEU A 9 11.12 -6.62 -20.64
C LEU A 9 10.60 -5.92 -19.37
N SER A 10 10.99 -6.42 -18.21
CA SER A 10 10.69 -5.77 -16.93
C SER A 10 11.22 -4.33 -16.93
N PRO A 11 10.43 -3.32 -16.46
CA PRO A 11 10.91 -1.94 -16.35
C PRO A 11 12.17 -1.79 -15.47
N ALA A 12 12.30 -2.66 -14.48
CA ALA A 12 13.46 -2.74 -13.59
C ALA A 12 14.69 -3.41 -14.24
N ALA A 13 14.50 -4.11 -15.36
CA ALA A 13 15.59 -4.86 -15.99
C ALA A 13 16.46 -3.97 -16.88
N ARG A 14 17.77 -4.26 -16.87
CA ARG A 14 18.75 -3.80 -17.85
C ARG A 14 19.43 -5.01 -18.45
N TRP A 15 19.82 -4.93 -19.71
CA TRP A 15 20.49 -6.04 -20.39
C TRP A 15 21.55 -5.59 -21.38
N SER A 16 22.46 -6.50 -21.69
CA SER A 16 23.48 -6.31 -22.74
C SER A 16 23.98 -7.66 -23.26
N PHE A 17 24.49 -7.69 -24.49
CA PHE A 17 25.23 -8.83 -25.03
C PHE A 17 26.73 -8.53 -25.11
N GLN A 18 27.54 -9.52 -24.76
CA GLN A 18 28.98 -9.54 -25.04
C GLN A 18 29.31 -10.83 -25.79
N GLY A 19 29.47 -10.73 -27.12
CA GLY A 19 29.58 -11.91 -27.98
C GLY A 19 28.28 -12.73 -27.95
N ARG A 20 28.35 -13.99 -27.50
CA ARG A 20 27.18 -14.86 -27.30
C ARG A 20 26.63 -14.83 -25.87
N ASP A 21 27.24 -14.09 -24.96
CA ASP A 21 26.81 -14.06 -23.56
C ASP A 21 25.78 -12.95 -23.33
N LEU A 22 24.64 -13.29 -22.74
CA LEU A 22 23.60 -12.34 -22.31
C LEU A 22 23.80 -12.00 -20.83
N ARG A 23 23.88 -10.70 -20.53
CA ARG A 23 23.87 -10.17 -19.16
C ARG A 23 22.56 -9.47 -18.88
N LEU A 24 21.95 -9.78 -17.76
CA LEU A 24 20.69 -9.23 -17.28
C LEU A 24 20.84 -8.77 -15.84
N HIS A 25 20.27 -7.60 -15.53
CA HIS A 25 20.37 -6.95 -14.24
C HIS A 25 18.99 -6.44 -13.79
N THR A 26 18.56 -6.87 -12.60
CA THR A 26 17.43 -6.35 -11.80
C THR A 26 17.95 -6.18 -10.36
N ASP A 27 17.21 -6.62 -9.35
CA ASP A 27 17.72 -6.87 -7.99
C ASP A 27 18.71 -8.04 -7.93
N SER A 28 18.85 -8.78 -9.05
CA SER A 28 19.80 -9.87 -9.24
C SER A 28 20.55 -9.70 -10.56
N MET A 29 21.73 -10.32 -10.66
CA MET A 29 22.47 -10.42 -11.91
C MET A 29 22.36 -11.84 -12.46
N LEU A 30 22.01 -11.98 -13.74
CA LEU A 30 22.05 -13.25 -14.47
C LEU A 30 22.99 -13.13 -15.67
N LEU A 31 23.86 -14.14 -15.81
CA LEU A 31 24.70 -14.32 -16.99
C LEU A 31 24.30 -15.62 -17.68
N VAL A 32 23.76 -15.52 -18.89
CA VAL A 32 23.51 -16.68 -19.75
C VAL A 32 24.68 -16.80 -20.71
N ARG A 33 25.57 -17.77 -20.45
CA ARG A 33 26.71 -18.05 -21.34
C ARG A 33 26.24 -18.79 -22.59
N ASN A 34 26.85 -18.47 -23.74
CA ASN A 34 26.50 -19.09 -25.02
C ASN A 34 24.98 -19.06 -25.30
N CYS A 35 24.35 -17.90 -25.11
CA CYS A 35 22.92 -17.70 -25.26
C CYS A 35 22.42 -18.19 -26.64
N PRO A 36 21.34 -18.99 -26.69
CA PRO A 36 20.71 -19.38 -27.95
C PRO A 36 20.22 -18.17 -28.75
N ASP A 37 20.26 -18.26 -30.08
CA ASP A 37 19.86 -17.15 -30.96
C ASP A 37 18.37 -16.82 -30.83
N SER A 38 17.53 -17.82 -30.53
CA SER A 38 16.10 -17.67 -30.22
C SER A 38 15.86 -16.85 -28.96
N VAL A 39 16.60 -17.10 -27.86
CA VAL A 39 16.53 -16.30 -26.64
C VAL A 39 17.00 -14.87 -26.91
N LYS A 40 18.11 -14.72 -27.67
CA LYS A 40 18.64 -13.39 -28.02
C LYS A 40 17.62 -12.55 -28.78
N ALA A 41 17.09 -13.09 -29.88
CA ALA A 41 16.10 -12.41 -30.70
C ALA A 41 14.85 -12.06 -29.89
N TRP A 42 14.44 -12.94 -28.98
CA TRP A 42 13.29 -12.70 -28.12
C TRP A 42 13.54 -11.54 -27.14
N VAL A 43 14.68 -11.52 -26.42
CA VAL A 43 15.03 -10.44 -25.49
C VAL A 43 15.09 -9.08 -26.20
N GLU A 44 15.72 -9.02 -27.38
CA GLU A 44 15.77 -7.81 -28.21
C GLU A 44 14.36 -7.33 -28.60
N ALA A 45 13.49 -8.26 -28.97
CA ALA A 45 12.14 -7.96 -29.42
C ALA A 45 11.19 -7.52 -28.28
N ILE A 46 11.20 -8.20 -27.13
CA ILE A 46 10.36 -7.79 -25.97
C ILE A 46 10.83 -6.50 -25.31
N SER A 47 12.07 -6.07 -25.56
CA SER A 47 12.62 -4.81 -25.06
C SER A 47 12.13 -3.59 -25.84
N SER A 48 11.71 -3.79 -27.08
CA SER A 48 11.24 -2.73 -27.98
C SER A 48 9.73 -2.79 -28.26
N ASN A 49 9.09 -3.91 -27.94
CA ASN A 49 7.66 -4.13 -28.20
C ASN A 49 6.80 -3.92 -26.95
N ALA A 50 6.07 -2.81 -26.91
CA ALA A 50 5.15 -2.47 -25.82
C ALA A 50 3.99 -3.48 -25.65
N ASN A 51 3.60 -4.19 -26.71
CA ASN A 51 2.52 -5.20 -26.68
C ASN A 51 3.03 -6.59 -26.25
N GLY A 52 4.33 -6.72 -25.99
CA GLY A 52 5.01 -7.97 -25.65
C GLY A 52 4.96 -9.03 -26.74
N LEU A 53 5.60 -10.17 -26.51
CA LEU A 53 5.64 -11.32 -27.42
C LEU A 53 5.49 -12.65 -26.65
N PRO A 54 4.97 -13.71 -27.28
CA PRO A 54 4.93 -15.03 -26.66
C PRO A 54 6.36 -15.53 -26.37
N ALA A 55 6.50 -16.39 -25.36
CA ALA A 55 7.76 -17.04 -25.07
C ALA A 55 8.18 -17.98 -26.23
N PRO A 56 9.49 -18.06 -26.57
CA PRO A 56 10.02 -19.06 -27.49
C PRO A 56 9.71 -20.47 -26.99
N THR A 57 9.42 -21.40 -27.91
CA THR A 57 9.01 -22.77 -27.60
C THR A 57 10.02 -23.83 -28.04
N ASP A 58 11.16 -23.44 -28.58
CA ASP A 58 12.25 -24.36 -28.92
C ASP A 58 12.91 -24.94 -27.65
N SER A 59 13.35 -26.20 -27.72
CA SER A 59 13.88 -26.96 -26.58
C SER A 59 15.01 -26.23 -25.85
N ASP A 60 15.83 -25.51 -26.60
CA ASP A 60 17.04 -24.86 -26.08
C ASP A 60 16.75 -23.54 -25.36
N SER A 61 15.54 -22.98 -25.54
CA SER A 61 15.14 -21.68 -24.99
C SER A 61 14.16 -21.77 -23.83
N VAL A 62 13.30 -22.79 -23.79
CA VAL A 62 12.18 -22.87 -22.84
C VAL A 62 12.66 -22.77 -21.39
N ASP A 63 13.74 -23.46 -21.03
CA ASP A 63 14.26 -23.45 -19.66
C ASP A 63 14.86 -22.09 -19.29
N ILE A 64 15.61 -21.48 -20.22
CA ILE A 64 16.24 -20.16 -20.02
C ILE A 64 15.15 -19.11 -19.85
N VAL A 65 14.19 -19.04 -20.77
CA VAL A 65 13.09 -18.05 -20.75
C VAL A 65 12.22 -18.25 -19.51
N GLY A 66 11.92 -19.49 -19.15
CA GLY A 66 11.23 -19.80 -17.90
C GLY A 66 11.99 -19.27 -16.67
N HIS A 67 13.33 -19.33 -16.68
CA HIS A 67 14.14 -18.75 -15.62
C HIS A 67 14.14 -17.21 -15.65
N LEU A 68 14.16 -16.59 -16.84
CA LEU A 68 14.06 -15.14 -17.00
C LEU A 68 12.76 -14.59 -16.40
N ILE A 69 11.65 -15.27 -16.65
CA ILE A 69 10.32 -14.90 -16.13
C ILE A 69 10.30 -15.09 -14.61
N ARG A 70 10.78 -16.23 -14.09
CA ARG A 70 10.82 -16.50 -12.64
C ARG A 70 11.69 -15.50 -11.87
N LEU A 71 12.76 -15.00 -12.48
CA LEU A 71 13.63 -13.99 -11.88
C LEU A 71 13.16 -12.55 -12.14
N GLY A 72 12.01 -12.35 -12.79
CA GLY A 72 11.44 -11.02 -13.04
C GLY A 72 12.17 -10.20 -14.09
N PHE A 73 12.99 -10.81 -14.95
CA PHE A 73 13.63 -10.11 -16.07
C PHE A 73 12.65 -9.83 -17.22
N ALA A 74 11.69 -10.72 -17.42
CA ALA A 74 10.56 -10.55 -18.33
C ALA A 74 9.27 -10.69 -17.52
N VAL A 75 8.32 -9.80 -17.76
CA VAL A 75 7.04 -9.75 -17.05
C VAL A 75 5.91 -9.83 -18.06
N GLU A 76 4.72 -10.25 -17.62
CA GLU A 76 3.55 -10.26 -18.48
C GLU A 76 3.27 -8.86 -19.02
N ALA A 77 2.90 -8.77 -20.30
CA ALA A 77 2.54 -7.50 -20.91
C ALA A 77 1.36 -6.89 -20.15
N PHE A 78 1.50 -5.63 -19.74
CA PHE A 78 0.53 -4.94 -18.91
C PHE A 78 -0.03 -3.72 -19.64
N ASP A 79 -1.19 -3.26 -19.18
CA ASP A 79 -1.85 -2.08 -19.70
C ASP A 79 -0.99 -0.82 -19.52
N ARG A 80 -0.57 -0.24 -20.65
CA ARG A 80 0.24 0.99 -20.72
C ARG A 80 -0.59 2.25 -20.96
N SER A 81 -1.92 2.20 -20.85
CA SER A 81 -2.77 3.40 -20.90
C SER A 81 -2.38 4.45 -19.82
N TRP A 82 -1.64 4.03 -18.80
CA TRP A 82 -1.08 4.86 -17.74
C TRP A 82 0.17 5.66 -18.13
N GLN A 83 0.67 5.57 -19.37
CA GLN A 83 1.95 6.16 -19.80
C GLN A 83 2.02 7.69 -19.56
N ASP A 84 0.90 8.38 -19.71
CA ASP A 84 0.77 9.83 -19.53
C ASP A 84 0.07 10.20 -18.20
N SER A 85 0.12 9.31 -17.21
CA SER A 85 -0.50 9.52 -15.89
C SER A 85 0.54 9.78 -14.79
N ALA A 86 0.09 10.33 -13.66
CA ALA A 86 0.92 10.49 -12.46
C ALA A 86 1.43 9.16 -11.87
N TRP A 87 0.84 8.02 -12.25
CA TRP A 87 1.11 6.71 -11.66
C TRP A 87 1.96 5.79 -12.55
N VAL A 88 2.48 6.27 -13.69
CA VAL A 88 3.25 5.43 -14.63
C VAL A 88 4.37 4.63 -13.94
N ASN A 89 5.17 5.29 -13.08
CA ASN A 89 6.27 4.64 -12.36
C ASN A 89 5.77 3.61 -11.34
N GLN A 90 4.61 3.83 -10.74
CA GLN A 90 4.00 2.90 -9.79
C GLN A 90 3.43 1.66 -10.52
N VAL A 91 2.78 1.86 -11.67
CA VAL A 91 2.32 0.76 -12.52
C VAL A 91 3.51 -0.09 -12.97
N GLU A 92 4.61 0.54 -13.40
CA GLU A 92 5.83 -0.18 -13.75
C GLU A 92 6.45 -0.92 -12.55
N TYR A 93 6.37 -0.34 -11.35
CA TYR A 93 6.78 -1.01 -10.11
C TYR A 93 5.94 -2.26 -9.83
N PHE A 94 4.61 -2.20 -9.96
CA PHE A 94 3.75 -3.38 -9.80
C PHE A 94 4.03 -4.44 -10.86
N ALA A 95 4.30 -4.04 -12.10
CA ALA A 95 4.69 -4.97 -13.16
C ALA A 95 6.01 -5.67 -12.83
N ALA A 96 7.00 -4.95 -12.30
CA ALA A 96 8.27 -5.52 -11.86
C ALA A 96 8.12 -6.50 -10.68
N LEU A 97 7.09 -6.33 -9.84
CA LEU A 97 6.70 -7.30 -8.81
C LEU A 97 5.92 -8.52 -9.35
N GLY A 98 5.64 -8.56 -10.66
CA GLY A 98 4.88 -9.65 -11.29
C GLY A 98 3.37 -9.57 -11.08
N LEU A 99 2.84 -8.40 -10.71
CA LEU A 99 1.40 -8.18 -10.57
C LEU A 99 0.75 -7.84 -11.92
N ASP A 100 -0.56 -8.05 -12.03
CA ASP A 100 -1.38 -7.40 -13.07
C ASP A 100 -1.45 -5.89 -12.78
N ALA A 101 -0.45 -5.17 -13.24
CA ALA A 101 -0.16 -3.79 -12.84
C ALA A 101 -1.30 -2.82 -13.15
N GLY A 102 -1.90 -2.91 -14.34
CA GLY A 102 -3.01 -2.05 -14.73
C GLY A 102 -4.25 -2.29 -13.87
N SER A 103 -4.56 -3.56 -13.60
CA SER A 103 -5.69 -3.91 -12.73
C SER A 103 -5.41 -3.60 -11.26
N ALA A 104 -4.17 -3.71 -10.80
CA ALA A 104 -3.75 -3.24 -9.48
C ALA A 104 -3.99 -1.73 -9.32
N GLN A 105 -3.59 -0.92 -10.31
CA GLN A 105 -3.82 0.52 -10.27
C GLN A 105 -5.31 0.90 -10.30
N ARG A 106 -6.12 0.22 -11.13
CA ARG A 106 -7.58 0.42 -11.14
C ARG A 106 -8.22 0.07 -9.79
N ARG A 107 -7.78 -1.03 -9.17
CA ARG A 107 -8.25 -1.42 -7.83
C ARG A 107 -7.95 -0.32 -6.81
N LEU A 108 -6.74 0.25 -6.81
CA LEU A 108 -6.39 1.36 -5.92
C LEU A 108 -7.36 2.54 -6.09
N GLN A 109 -7.63 2.95 -7.32
CA GLN A 109 -8.54 4.08 -7.59
C GLN A 109 -9.98 3.81 -7.17
N SER A 110 -10.48 2.58 -7.31
CA SER A 110 -11.88 2.26 -6.97
C SER A 110 -12.09 1.84 -5.51
N MET A 111 -11.03 1.47 -4.79
CA MET A 111 -11.15 0.86 -3.47
C MET A 111 -11.58 1.89 -2.40
N PRO A 112 -12.71 1.67 -1.70
CA PRO A 112 -13.11 2.53 -0.60
C PRO A 112 -12.18 2.36 0.60
N VAL A 113 -11.58 3.45 1.07
CA VAL A 113 -10.70 3.46 2.24
C VAL A 113 -11.19 4.46 3.28
N THR A 114 -11.41 3.99 4.50
CA THR A 114 -11.73 4.81 5.66
C THR A 114 -10.45 5.07 6.47
N VAL A 115 -10.11 6.33 6.71
CA VAL A 115 -8.99 6.73 7.57
C VAL A 115 -9.55 7.26 8.88
N LEU A 116 -9.43 6.44 9.94
CA LEU A 116 -9.83 6.79 11.30
C LEU A 116 -8.63 7.42 12.04
N GLY A 117 -8.75 8.72 12.29
CA GLY A 117 -7.68 9.58 12.79
C GLY A 117 -6.83 10.11 11.63
N VAL A 118 -6.86 11.43 11.42
CA VAL A 118 -6.00 12.14 10.46
C VAL A 118 -4.89 12.89 11.24
N GLY A 119 -4.38 12.22 12.27
CA GLY A 119 -3.30 12.68 13.14
C GLY A 119 -1.91 12.48 12.52
N GLY A 120 -0.87 12.30 13.35
CA GLY A 120 0.52 12.17 12.87
C GLY A 120 0.72 11.00 11.90
N ILE A 121 0.30 9.80 12.31
CA ILE A 121 0.36 8.58 11.47
C ILE A 121 -0.68 8.68 10.35
N GLY A 122 -1.94 8.99 10.68
CA GLY A 122 -3.04 9.02 9.72
C GLY A 122 -2.83 9.99 8.56
N ALA A 123 -2.26 11.18 8.82
CA ALA A 123 -1.90 12.13 7.78
C ALA A 123 -0.80 11.59 6.83
N ALA A 124 0.17 10.85 7.37
CA ALA A 124 1.20 10.20 6.56
C ALA A 124 0.61 9.05 5.73
N VAL A 125 -0.23 8.19 6.32
CA VAL A 125 -0.92 7.11 5.58
C VAL A 125 -1.80 7.70 4.47
N LEU A 126 -2.58 8.74 4.76
CA LEU A 126 -3.42 9.42 3.77
C LEU A 126 -2.58 9.96 2.60
N SER A 127 -1.37 10.47 2.88
CA SER A 127 -0.47 10.96 1.85
C SER A 127 -0.02 9.85 0.89
N GLU A 128 0.33 8.69 1.43
CA GLU A 128 0.71 7.51 0.65
C GLU A 128 -0.48 6.97 -0.18
N LEU A 129 -1.66 6.87 0.42
CA LEU A 129 -2.88 6.39 -0.27
C LEU A 129 -3.24 7.27 -1.46
N VAL A 130 -3.28 8.60 -1.26
CA VAL A 130 -3.57 9.56 -2.33
C VAL A 130 -2.45 9.57 -3.37
N GLY A 131 -1.18 9.49 -2.94
CA GLY A 131 -0.04 9.33 -3.86
C GLY A 131 -0.17 8.09 -4.75
N ALA A 132 -0.66 6.98 -4.19
CA ALA A 132 -0.90 5.75 -4.91
C ALA A 132 -2.17 5.76 -5.78
N GLY A 133 -2.98 6.81 -5.70
CA GLY A 133 -4.17 7.02 -6.52
C GLY A 133 -5.47 6.55 -5.89
N VAL A 134 -5.50 6.25 -4.59
CA VAL A 134 -6.76 5.97 -3.88
C VAL A 134 -7.62 7.24 -3.86
N SER A 135 -8.80 7.15 -4.46
CA SER A 135 -9.69 8.31 -4.66
C SER A 135 -11.08 8.16 -4.05
N SER A 136 -11.41 7.00 -3.46
CA SER A 136 -12.62 6.81 -2.64
C SER A 136 -12.24 6.79 -1.16
N LEU A 137 -12.46 7.90 -0.46
CA LEU A 137 -11.96 8.14 0.89
C LEU A 137 -13.05 8.58 1.87
N THR A 138 -13.05 8.00 3.07
CA THR A 138 -13.80 8.52 4.22
C THR A 138 -12.80 8.93 5.30
N LEU A 139 -12.80 10.20 5.69
CA LEU A 139 -11.90 10.76 6.71
C LEU A 139 -12.67 11.01 8.01
N VAL A 140 -12.23 10.40 9.12
CA VAL A 140 -12.89 10.51 10.42
C VAL A 140 -11.91 11.03 11.46
N ASP A 141 -12.12 12.23 11.99
CA ASP A 141 -11.32 12.83 13.07
C ASP A 141 -12.15 13.93 13.73
N GLN A 142 -12.09 14.05 15.05
CA GLN A 142 -12.86 15.05 15.81
C GLN A 142 -12.10 16.36 16.04
N ASP A 143 -10.78 16.38 15.82
CA ASP A 143 -9.93 17.50 16.20
C ASP A 143 -9.92 18.61 15.14
N GLU A 144 -9.58 19.81 15.61
CA GLU A 144 -9.14 20.92 14.77
C GLU A 144 -7.61 20.93 14.62
N VAL A 145 -7.12 21.58 13.56
CA VAL A 145 -5.69 21.85 13.36
C VAL A 145 -5.20 22.82 14.43
N ALA A 146 -4.17 22.43 15.16
CA ALA A 146 -3.48 23.28 16.13
C ALA A 146 -2.01 23.51 15.71
N LEU A 147 -1.39 24.58 16.22
CA LEU A 147 0.01 24.90 15.92
C LEU A 147 0.97 23.72 16.18
N ARG A 148 0.73 22.95 17.25
CA ARG A 148 1.52 21.76 17.61
C ARG A 148 1.46 20.62 16.58
N ASN A 149 0.50 20.65 15.66
CA ASN A 149 0.36 19.61 14.63
C ASN A 149 1.36 19.79 13.49
N LEU A 150 1.80 21.02 13.23
CA LEU A 150 2.66 21.35 12.09
C LEU A 150 4.06 20.71 12.15
N ASN A 151 4.48 20.16 13.30
CA ASN A 151 5.76 19.46 13.43
C ASN A 151 5.77 18.06 12.79
N ARG A 152 4.60 17.49 12.47
CA ARG A 152 4.46 16.11 11.99
C ARG A 152 3.31 15.83 11.04
N GLN A 153 2.33 16.74 10.95
CA GLN A 153 1.14 16.60 10.11
C GLN A 153 1.28 17.54 8.90
N TYR A 154 2.06 17.11 7.90
CA TYR A 154 2.47 17.95 6.76
C TYR A 154 1.34 18.33 5.79
N LEU A 155 0.15 17.73 5.97
CA LEU A 155 -1.07 18.14 5.27
C LEU A 155 -1.52 19.56 5.67
N TYR A 156 -1.19 19.98 6.89
CA TYR A 156 -1.71 21.21 7.48
C TYR A 156 -0.72 22.36 7.38
N ARG A 157 -1.24 23.56 7.11
CA ARG A 157 -0.47 24.80 7.02
C ARG A 157 -0.86 25.73 8.15
N ARG A 158 -0.07 26.79 8.34
CA ARG A 158 -0.32 27.78 9.41
C ARG A 158 -1.66 28.51 9.25
N CYS A 159 -2.14 28.67 8.01
CA CYS A 159 -3.45 29.25 7.73
C CYS A 159 -4.62 28.34 8.10
N ASP A 160 -4.38 27.05 8.36
CA ASP A 160 -5.42 26.08 8.65
C ASP A 160 -5.75 25.95 10.14
N ILE A 161 -4.99 26.62 11.01
CA ILE A 161 -5.18 26.54 12.46
C ILE A 161 -6.61 26.95 12.83
N GLY A 162 -7.29 26.09 13.61
CA GLY A 162 -8.69 26.25 14.02
C GLY A 162 -9.71 25.66 13.05
N ARG A 163 -9.29 25.12 11.90
CA ARG A 163 -10.18 24.40 10.99
C ARG A 163 -10.27 22.92 11.39
N PRO A 164 -11.41 22.24 11.17
CA PRO A 164 -11.49 20.79 11.35
C PRO A 164 -10.44 20.06 10.50
N LYS A 165 -9.71 19.12 11.11
CA LYS A 165 -8.65 18.37 10.43
C LYS A 165 -9.15 17.63 9.20
N VAL A 166 -10.35 17.05 9.28
CA VAL A 166 -10.96 16.31 8.17
C VAL A 166 -11.25 17.20 6.97
N ASP A 167 -11.66 18.45 7.18
CA ASP A 167 -11.94 19.39 6.09
C ASP A 167 -10.65 19.83 5.39
N VAL A 168 -9.60 20.17 6.17
CA VAL A 168 -8.30 20.55 5.59
C VAL A 168 -7.67 19.36 4.86
N ALA A 169 -7.80 18.15 5.41
CA ALA A 169 -7.33 16.94 4.74
C ALA A 169 -8.10 16.68 3.44
N ARG A 170 -9.43 16.83 3.43
CA ARG A 170 -10.25 16.73 2.21
C ARG A 170 -9.78 17.72 1.15
N ASP A 171 -9.60 18.99 1.50
CA ASP A 171 -9.14 20.01 0.56
C ASP A 171 -7.77 19.64 -0.04
N TRP A 172 -6.87 19.09 0.79
CA TRP A 172 -5.57 18.58 0.34
C TRP A 172 -5.69 17.38 -0.61
N VAL A 173 -6.65 16.47 -0.38
CA VAL A 173 -6.92 15.35 -1.31
C VAL A 173 -7.42 15.89 -2.64
N LEU A 174 -8.40 16.78 -2.63
CA LEU A 174 -9.05 17.32 -3.83
C LEU A 174 -8.10 18.21 -4.66
N ASP A 175 -7.11 18.84 -4.05
CA ASP A 175 -6.03 19.55 -4.76
C ASP A 175 -5.15 18.59 -5.59
N ARG A 176 -5.01 17.33 -5.16
CA ARG A 176 -4.17 16.31 -5.81
C ARG A 176 -4.94 15.41 -6.77
N ILE A 177 -6.18 15.07 -6.41
CA ILE A 177 -7.09 14.24 -7.20
C ILE A 177 -8.46 14.95 -7.21
N PRO A 178 -8.68 15.91 -8.12
CA PRO A 178 -9.92 16.70 -8.18
C PRO A 178 -11.20 15.88 -8.30
N GLU A 179 -11.11 14.69 -8.90
CA GLU A 179 -12.21 13.75 -9.12
C GLU A 179 -12.46 12.78 -7.95
N ALA A 180 -11.70 12.87 -6.85
CA ALA A 180 -11.86 11.98 -5.70
C ALA A 180 -13.22 12.15 -5.00
N ASP A 181 -13.84 11.03 -4.61
CA ASP A 181 -15.00 10.99 -3.71
C ASP A 181 -14.48 10.97 -2.27
N VAL A 182 -14.56 12.11 -1.59
CA VAL A 182 -14.06 12.28 -0.23
C VAL A 182 -15.19 12.68 0.72
N ARG A 183 -15.50 11.79 1.66
CA ARG A 183 -16.44 12.02 2.75
C ARG A 183 -15.68 12.36 4.02
N THR A 184 -16.23 13.27 4.82
CA THR A 184 -15.62 13.73 6.06
C THR A 184 -16.59 13.61 7.22
N ALA A 185 -16.12 13.12 8.36
CA ALA A 185 -16.89 13.05 9.61
C ALA A 185 -16.09 13.64 10.77
N ILE A 186 -16.66 14.68 11.39
CA ILE A 186 -16.17 15.23 12.65
C ILE A 186 -16.81 14.41 13.77
N ALA A 187 -16.16 13.33 14.20
CA ALA A 187 -16.74 12.37 15.13
C ALA A 187 -15.70 11.75 16.08
N SER A 188 -16.11 11.56 17.33
CA SER A 188 -15.42 10.70 18.30
C SER A 188 -15.97 9.29 18.17
N ILE A 189 -15.08 8.29 18.10
CA ILE A 189 -15.49 6.88 18.06
C ILE A 189 -15.32 6.29 19.45
N THR A 190 -16.44 5.96 20.10
CA THR A 190 -16.45 5.33 21.44
C THR A 190 -17.12 3.97 21.44
N SER A 191 -17.85 3.64 20.38
CA SER A 191 -18.55 2.38 20.20
C SER A 191 -18.62 1.98 18.72
N PRO A 192 -18.95 0.71 18.41
CA PRO A 192 -19.14 0.27 17.02
C PRO A 192 -20.22 1.06 16.25
N ILE A 193 -21.23 1.57 16.97
CA ILE A 193 -22.33 2.35 16.37
C ILE A 193 -21.81 3.67 15.81
N ASP A 194 -20.84 4.30 16.49
CA ASP A 194 -20.26 5.57 16.05
C ASP A 194 -19.47 5.42 14.75
N LEU A 195 -18.81 4.26 14.57
CA LEU A 195 -17.91 3.99 13.45
C LEU A 195 -18.62 3.37 12.24
N ARG A 196 -19.64 2.53 12.47
CA ARG A 196 -20.33 1.77 11.42
C ARG A 196 -20.76 2.58 10.19
N PRO A 197 -21.29 3.81 10.30
CA PRO A 197 -21.71 4.60 9.14
C PRO A 197 -20.56 4.97 8.19
N TRP A 198 -19.33 4.93 8.68
CA TRP A 198 -18.16 5.44 7.98
C TRP A 198 -17.31 4.36 7.32
N VAL A 199 -17.50 3.09 7.69
CA VAL A 199 -16.75 1.95 7.14
C VAL A 199 -17.52 1.30 6.01
N HIS A 200 -16.91 1.27 4.82
CA HIS A 200 -17.52 0.71 3.63
C HIS A 200 -17.48 -0.83 3.67
N PRO A 201 -18.57 -1.54 3.27
CA PRO A 201 -18.51 -2.98 3.04
C PRO A 201 -17.42 -3.34 2.04
N GLU A 202 -16.70 -4.42 2.34
CA GLU A 202 -15.55 -4.93 1.55
C GLU A 202 -14.41 -3.91 1.32
N GLY A 203 -14.44 -2.77 2.02
CA GLY A 203 -13.40 -1.73 1.94
C GLY A 203 -12.24 -1.96 2.92
N TYR A 204 -11.42 -0.92 3.06
CA TYR A 204 -10.31 -0.89 4.02
C TYR A 204 -10.53 0.15 5.11
N LEU A 205 -10.15 -0.17 6.34
CA LEU A 205 -10.11 0.73 7.49
C LEU A 205 -8.67 0.92 7.97
N VAL A 206 -8.20 2.15 8.00
CA VAL A 206 -6.95 2.55 8.63
C VAL A 206 -7.24 3.02 10.05
N VAL A 207 -6.72 2.30 11.04
CA VAL A 207 -6.85 2.65 12.46
C VAL A 207 -5.58 3.41 12.89
N ALA A 208 -5.65 4.74 12.86
CA ALA A 208 -4.57 5.67 13.20
C ALA A 208 -4.98 6.65 14.32
N ALA A 209 -5.79 6.16 15.25
CA ALA A 209 -6.21 6.85 16.47
C ALA A 209 -5.93 5.95 17.70
N ASP A 210 -5.72 6.57 18.86
CA ASP A 210 -5.25 5.91 20.09
C ASP A 210 -6.28 5.88 21.23
N THR A 211 -7.43 6.53 21.03
CA THR A 211 -8.47 6.70 22.05
C THR A 211 -9.84 6.33 21.48
N PRO A 212 -10.64 5.52 22.20
CA PRO A 212 -10.34 4.85 23.48
C PRO A 212 -9.31 3.71 23.33
N GLY A 213 -8.80 3.19 24.46
CA GLY A 213 -7.75 2.16 24.45
C GLY A 213 -8.20 0.80 23.87
N ASP A 214 -9.50 0.56 23.77
CA ASP A 214 -10.14 -0.60 23.12
C ASP A 214 -10.61 -0.30 21.69
N LEU A 215 -10.20 0.84 21.11
CA LEU A 215 -10.54 1.22 19.74
C LEU A 215 -10.21 0.13 18.70
N PRO A 216 -9.08 -0.61 18.78
CA PRO A 216 -8.81 -1.71 17.86
C PRO A 216 -9.91 -2.79 17.86
N GLN A 217 -10.49 -3.10 19.03
CA GLN A 217 -11.58 -4.09 19.17
C GLN A 217 -12.89 -3.54 18.61
N ILE A 218 -13.19 -2.25 18.85
CA ILE A 218 -14.33 -1.56 18.24
C ILE A 218 -14.24 -1.62 16.71
N CYS A 219 -13.06 -1.31 16.16
CA CYS A 219 -12.81 -1.36 14.72
C CYS A 219 -12.97 -2.78 14.18
N ALA A 220 -12.39 -3.78 14.84
CA ALA A 220 -12.48 -5.17 14.41
C ALA A 220 -13.93 -5.69 14.39
N GLN A 221 -14.76 -5.28 15.36
CA GLN A 221 -16.19 -5.62 15.36
C GLN A 221 -16.90 -5.03 14.14
N VAL A 222 -16.70 -3.74 13.85
CA VAL A 222 -17.32 -3.09 12.69
C VAL A 222 -16.84 -3.75 11.39
N CYS A 223 -15.54 -3.97 11.24
CA CYS A 223 -14.96 -4.63 10.07
C CYS A 223 -15.53 -6.03 9.87
N ARG A 224 -15.80 -6.78 10.95
CA ARG A 224 -16.46 -8.09 10.86
C ARG A 224 -17.86 -7.95 10.27
N ASP A 225 -18.65 -7.03 10.81
CA ASP A 225 -20.05 -6.87 10.45
C ASP A 225 -20.27 -6.38 8.99
N VAL A 226 -19.26 -5.76 8.37
CA VAL A 226 -19.31 -5.30 6.98
C VAL A 226 -18.32 -6.03 6.06
N SER A 227 -17.62 -7.04 6.59
CA SER A 227 -16.55 -7.75 5.86
C SER A 227 -15.46 -6.81 5.29
N ALA A 228 -15.11 -5.76 6.02
CA ALA A 228 -13.98 -4.88 5.68
C ALA A 228 -12.66 -5.44 6.20
N THR A 229 -11.58 -5.07 5.51
CA THR A 229 -10.21 -5.29 5.96
C THR A 229 -9.76 -4.10 6.81
N MET A 230 -8.92 -4.31 7.83
CA MET A 230 -8.35 -3.21 8.60
C MET A 230 -6.83 -3.30 8.70
N ILE A 231 -6.17 -2.16 8.86
CA ILE A 231 -4.79 -2.08 9.31
C ILE A 231 -4.74 -1.18 10.55
N LEU A 232 -3.82 -1.49 11.45
CA LEU A 232 -3.56 -0.68 12.64
C LEU A 232 -2.08 -0.29 12.68
N GLY A 233 -1.78 0.76 13.44
CA GLY A 233 -0.41 1.10 13.75
C GLY A 233 -0.32 2.03 14.95
N GLY A 234 0.89 2.16 15.47
CA GLY A 234 1.17 2.95 16.65
C GLY A 234 2.62 3.41 16.68
N CYS A 235 2.87 4.52 17.36
CA CYS A 235 4.22 5.09 17.47
C CYS A 235 4.56 5.34 18.94
N GLY A 236 5.68 4.79 19.40
CA GLY A 236 6.30 5.10 20.69
C GLY A 236 7.59 5.92 20.52
N LEU A 237 8.38 6.06 21.61
CA LEU A 237 9.66 6.78 21.58
C LEU A 237 10.74 6.06 20.79
N LYS A 238 10.88 4.76 21.01
CA LYS A 238 11.96 3.92 20.45
C LYS A 238 11.46 2.91 19.43
N VAL A 239 10.16 2.61 19.47
CA VAL A 239 9.56 1.53 18.69
C VAL A 239 8.23 2.01 18.13
N GLY A 240 8.00 1.76 16.86
CA GLY A 240 6.71 1.87 16.19
C GLY A 240 6.18 0.50 15.79
N ALA A 241 4.93 0.47 15.37
CA ALA A 241 4.25 -0.72 14.87
C ALA A 241 3.43 -0.37 13.62
N SER A 242 3.54 -1.21 12.60
CA SER A 242 2.71 -1.17 11.39
C SER A 242 2.06 -2.53 11.18
N GLY A 243 0.76 -2.55 10.95
CA GLY A 243 -0.01 -3.76 10.75
C GLY A 243 -0.39 -4.47 12.05
N PRO A 244 -0.90 -5.70 11.96
CA PRO A 244 -1.11 -6.44 10.71
C PRO A 244 -2.23 -5.83 9.85
N VAL A 245 -2.25 -6.21 8.58
CA VAL A 245 -3.46 -6.07 7.76
C VAL A 245 -4.34 -7.27 8.09
N VAL A 246 -5.48 -7.01 8.74
CA VAL A 246 -6.41 -8.02 9.23
C VAL A 246 -7.57 -8.13 8.26
N THR A 247 -7.58 -9.19 7.47
CA THR A 247 -8.68 -9.52 6.56
C THR A 247 -9.85 -10.16 7.32
N PRO A 248 -11.07 -10.18 6.76
CA PRO A 248 -12.26 -10.68 7.47
C PRO A 248 -12.10 -12.07 8.11
N PRO A 249 -11.45 -13.07 7.47
CA PRO A 249 -11.23 -14.38 8.09
C PRO A 249 -10.36 -14.37 9.36
N HIS A 250 -9.57 -13.31 9.57
CA HIS A 250 -8.59 -13.22 10.67
C HIS A 250 -9.02 -12.29 11.81
N LEU A 251 -10.16 -11.58 11.67
CA LEU A 251 -10.62 -10.61 12.67
C LEU A 251 -10.89 -11.24 14.05
N ASP A 252 -11.44 -12.46 14.10
CA ASP A 252 -11.72 -13.16 15.37
C ASP A 252 -10.44 -13.54 16.11
N SER A 253 -9.46 -14.06 15.37
CA SER A 253 -8.15 -14.40 15.93
C SER A 253 -7.43 -13.14 16.44
N PHE A 254 -7.51 -12.03 15.70
CA PHE A 254 -6.96 -10.75 16.10
C PHE A 254 -7.59 -10.24 17.42
N VAL A 255 -8.91 -10.26 17.54
CA VAL A 255 -9.62 -9.82 18.75
C VAL A 255 -9.24 -10.68 19.95
N ALA A 256 -9.20 -12.00 19.79
CA ALA A 256 -8.83 -12.93 20.85
C ALA A 256 -7.38 -12.68 21.33
N SER A 257 -6.44 -12.47 20.39
CA SER A 257 -5.04 -12.15 20.70
C SER A 257 -4.92 -10.84 21.49
N ARG A 258 -5.64 -9.79 21.08
CA ARG A 258 -5.64 -8.50 21.79
C ARG A 258 -6.21 -8.59 23.20
N GLN A 259 -7.30 -9.33 23.40
CA GLN A 259 -7.89 -9.56 24.72
C GLN A 259 -6.93 -10.32 25.64
N ALA A 260 -6.23 -11.33 25.12
CA ALA A 260 -5.21 -12.06 25.86
C ALA A 260 -4.02 -11.16 26.24
N ALA A 261 -3.56 -10.28 25.34
CA ALA A 261 -2.49 -9.34 25.65
C ALA A 261 -2.90 -8.32 26.72
N GLN A 262 -4.14 -7.81 26.67
CA GLN A 262 -4.66 -6.87 27.66
C GLN A 262 -4.79 -7.47 29.06
N SER A 263 -5.18 -8.75 29.18
CA SER A 263 -5.28 -9.42 30.48
C SER A 263 -3.92 -9.60 31.16
N ILE A 264 -2.84 -9.69 30.37
CA ILE A 264 -1.46 -9.80 30.86
C ILE A 264 -0.87 -8.42 31.22
N ALA A 265 -1.18 -7.38 30.44
CA ALA A 265 -0.49 -6.08 30.55
C ALA A 265 -0.74 -5.32 31.87
N MET A 266 -1.83 -5.61 32.60
CA MET A 266 -2.23 -5.09 33.94
C MET A 266 -2.10 -3.57 34.19
N THR A 267 -1.71 -2.75 33.20
CA THR A 267 -1.53 -1.30 33.30
C THR A 267 -2.00 -0.64 32.01
N ALA A 268 -2.86 0.37 32.15
CA ALA A 268 -3.21 1.27 31.06
C ALA A 268 -2.00 2.19 30.82
N ALA A 269 -1.30 2.00 29.70
CA ALA A 269 -0.30 2.96 29.27
C ALA A 269 -1.03 4.26 28.89
N ALA A 270 -0.72 5.36 29.58
CA ALA A 270 -1.22 6.66 29.19
C ALA A 270 -0.66 7.04 27.80
N PRO A 271 -1.48 7.61 26.90
CA PRO A 271 -1.01 8.08 25.60
C PRO A 271 0.14 9.08 25.77
N MET A 272 1.18 8.91 24.98
CA MET A 272 2.35 9.77 25.03
C MET A 272 2.06 11.10 24.34
N THR A 273 2.38 12.20 24.99
CA THR A 273 2.22 13.55 24.43
C THR A 273 3.40 13.96 23.53
N ALA A 274 4.60 13.44 23.82
CA ALA A 274 5.78 13.65 23.00
C ALA A 274 5.61 12.96 21.63
N SER A 275 5.85 13.69 20.55
CA SER A 275 5.68 13.15 19.20
C SER A 275 6.71 13.75 18.25
N PHE A 276 7.39 12.88 17.51
CA PHE A 276 8.46 13.25 16.58
C PHE A 276 8.04 12.97 15.14
N GLY A 277 8.15 13.98 14.27
CA GLY A 277 7.69 13.92 12.88
C GLY A 277 8.20 12.70 12.11
N PRO A 278 9.53 12.52 12.00
CA PRO A 278 10.11 11.37 11.30
C PRO A 278 9.61 10.01 11.79
N ALA A 279 9.42 9.84 13.11
CA ALA A 279 8.90 8.59 13.66
C ALA A 279 7.46 8.29 13.18
N ASN A 280 6.58 9.30 13.20
CA ASN A 280 5.22 9.17 12.65
C ASN A 280 5.26 8.89 11.14
N THR A 281 6.15 9.56 10.41
CA THR A 281 6.30 9.37 8.96
C THR A 281 6.79 7.96 8.62
N ILE A 282 7.78 7.40 9.33
CA ILE A 282 8.26 6.03 9.09
C ILE A 282 7.14 5.02 9.32
N VAL A 283 6.40 5.15 10.43
CA VAL A 283 5.27 4.27 10.73
C VAL A 283 4.18 4.42 9.67
N GLY A 284 3.76 5.64 9.38
CA GLY A 284 2.70 5.93 8.40
C GLY A 284 3.07 5.50 6.98
N ALA A 285 4.31 5.70 6.54
CA ALA A 285 4.79 5.23 5.25
C ALA A 285 4.84 3.70 5.17
N THR A 286 5.22 3.02 6.26
CA THR A 286 5.20 1.56 6.33
C THR A 286 3.77 1.03 6.23
N MET A 287 2.82 1.63 6.96
CA MET A 287 1.40 1.27 6.88
C MET A 287 0.81 1.56 5.50
N GLY A 288 1.12 2.72 4.92
CA GLY A 288 0.68 3.12 3.59
C GLY A 288 1.15 2.13 2.53
N ARG A 289 2.44 1.73 2.57
CA ARG A 289 2.97 0.68 1.70
C ARG A 289 2.18 -0.63 1.85
N ASP A 290 1.97 -1.11 3.09
CA ASP A 290 1.31 -2.39 3.33
C ASP A 290 -0.15 -2.38 2.84
N LEU A 291 -0.86 -1.26 3.00
CA LEU A 291 -2.20 -1.06 2.44
C LEU A 291 -2.20 -1.05 0.91
N VAL A 292 -1.32 -0.26 0.29
CA VAL A 292 -1.24 -0.15 -1.17
C VAL A 292 -0.95 -1.51 -1.80
N LEU A 293 0.00 -2.27 -1.23
CA LEU A 293 0.31 -3.61 -1.70
C LEU A 293 -0.85 -4.59 -1.48
N SER A 294 -1.54 -4.53 -0.33
CA SER A 294 -2.74 -5.35 -0.07
C SER A 294 -3.84 -5.07 -1.10
N ILE A 295 -4.15 -3.80 -1.38
CA ILE A 295 -5.16 -3.42 -2.38
C ILE A 295 -4.72 -3.85 -3.79
N ALA A 296 -3.43 -3.75 -4.09
CA ALA A 296 -2.82 -4.22 -5.33
C ALA A 296 -2.80 -5.75 -5.47
N GLY A 297 -3.23 -6.51 -4.46
CA GLY A 297 -3.37 -7.97 -4.50
C GLY A 297 -2.14 -8.75 -4.04
N VAL A 298 -1.18 -8.10 -3.37
CA VAL A 298 -0.12 -8.79 -2.64
C VAL A 298 -0.71 -9.33 -1.35
N GLU A 299 -0.46 -10.60 -1.04
CA GLU A 299 -0.89 -11.17 0.25
C GLU A 299 -0.28 -10.36 1.40
N ALA A 300 -1.16 -9.82 2.23
CA ALA A 300 -0.72 -9.02 3.35
C ALA A 300 -0.21 -9.93 4.48
N GLY A 301 0.89 -9.50 5.12
CA GLY A 301 1.42 -10.19 6.29
C GLY A 301 0.40 -10.18 7.44
N VAL A 302 0.24 -11.33 8.09
CA VAL A 302 -0.65 -11.50 9.25
C VAL A 302 -0.03 -11.02 10.56
N ASP A 303 1.26 -10.68 10.56
CA ASP A 303 2.01 -10.25 11.74
C ASP A 303 2.22 -8.73 11.78
N GLU A 304 2.15 -8.17 12.99
CA GLU A 304 2.53 -6.78 13.26
C GLU A 304 4.04 -6.59 13.02
N ARG A 305 4.40 -5.60 12.20
CA ARG A 305 5.79 -5.24 11.98
C ARG A 305 6.26 -4.26 13.04
N ARG A 306 7.21 -4.70 13.85
CA ARG A 306 7.98 -3.83 14.74
C ARG A 306 8.94 -2.96 13.93
N ILE A 307 8.94 -1.66 14.20
CA ILE A 307 9.79 -0.66 13.55
C ILE A 307 10.72 -0.07 14.61
N ASP A 308 12.03 -0.14 14.37
CA ASP A 308 13.01 0.55 15.20
C ASP A 308 13.05 2.04 14.84
N LEU A 309 12.98 2.91 15.85
CA LEU A 309 12.91 4.37 15.67
C LEU A 309 14.14 5.10 16.19
N VAL A 310 15.08 4.41 16.86
CA VAL A 310 16.29 4.98 17.46
C VAL A 310 17.49 4.07 17.28
#